data_AF-A0A536S5H4-F1
#
_entry.id   AF-A0A536S5H4-F1
#
_cell.length_a   1.000
_cell.length_b   1.000
_cell.length_c   1.000
_cell.angle_alpha   90.00
_cell.angle_beta   90.00
_cell.angle_gamma   90.00
#
_symmetry.space_group_name_H-M   'P 1'
#
loop_
_entity.id
_entity.type
_entity.pdbx_description
1 polymer ?
#
loop_
_entity_poly.entity_id
_entity_poly.type
_entity_poly.pdbx_seq_one_letter_code
_entity_poly.pdbx_strand_id
1 'polypeptide(L)'
;MGYVVEGVAYVGGTVLIGAGLYLVMRGSFPNWWGQRLLWPLVRVTPTVSHLQGWAAIGLGASILAIVFTTVAPDLVAGILVVLAMAAYVVGVALFLFSTWLSRRPAA
;
A
#
# COMPACT_ATOMS: atom_id res chain seq x y z
N MET A 1 -9.47 21.09 11.74
CA MET A 1 -9.63 19.66 11.39
C MET A 1 -8.97 19.30 10.06
N GLY A 2 -9.13 20.07 8.97
CA GLY A 2 -8.53 19.76 7.65
C GLY A 2 -7.01 19.55 7.65
N TYR A 3 -6.23 20.51 8.17
CA TYR A 3 -4.77 20.40 8.20
C TYR A 3 -4.21 19.22 9.01
N VAL A 4 -4.92 18.80 10.07
CA VAL A 4 -4.51 17.63 10.88
C VAL A 4 -4.73 16.35 10.09
N VAL A 5 -5.85 16.24 9.37
CA VAL A 5 -6.17 15.10 8.51
C VAL A 5 -5.18 15.00 7.34
N GLU A 6 -4.84 16.12 6.71
CA GLU A 6 -3.80 16.18 5.67
C GLU A 6 -2.43 15.76 6.20
N GLY A 7 -2.02 16.26 7.37
CA GLY A 7 -0.76 15.87 8.01
C GLY A 7 -0.69 14.37 8.31
N VAL A 8 -1.77 13.80 8.84
CA VAL A 8 -1.87 12.35 9.10
C VAL A 8 -1.82 11.56 7.79
N ALA A 9 -2.47 12.03 6.73
CA ALA A 9 -2.46 11.37 5.43
C ALA A 9 -1.08 11.42 4.75
N TYR A 10 -0.35 12.53 4.87
CA TYR A 10 1.03 12.64 4.39
C TYR A 10 1.95 11.64 5.09
N VAL A 11 1.90 11.61 6.43
CA VAL A 11 2.71 10.69 7.22
C VAL A 11 2.32 9.25 6.91
N GLY A 12 1.01 8.94 6.91
CA GLY A 12 0.50 7.61 6.61
C GLY A 12 0.88 7.10 5.23
N GLY A 13 0.69 7.92 4.18
CA GLY A 13 1.08 7.57 2.81
C GLY A 13 2.58 7.34 2.67
N THR A 14 3.40 8.18 3.27
CA THR A 14 4.87 8.03 3.26
C THR A 14 5.33 6.76 3.99
N VAL A 15 4.74 6.50 5.16
CA VAL A 15 5.02 5.28 5.95
C VAL A 15 4.63 4.02 5.17
N LEU A 16 3.50 4.04 4.47
CA LEU A 16 3.05 2.93 3.61
C LEU A 16 4.02 2.67 2.47
N ILE A 17 4.51 3.71 1.80
CA ILE A 17 5.53 3.57 0.74
C ILE A 17 6.83 3.00 1.32
N GLY A 18 7.30 3.53 2.46
CA GLY A 18 8.52 3.05 3.12
C GLY A 18 8.41 1.58 3.55
N ALA A 19 7.29 1.21 4.16
CA ALA A 19 6.97 -0.17 4.51
C ALA A 19 6.93 -1.08 3.28
N GLY A 20 6.28 -0.62 2.20
CA GLY A 20 6.18 -1.38 0.97
C GLY A 20 7.54 -1.60 0.29
N LEU A 21 8.37 -0.56 0.20
CA LEU A 21 9.75 -0.65 -0.29
C LEU A 21 10.57 -1.64 0.53
N TYR A 22 10.48 -1.58 1.85
CA TYR A 22 11.15 -2.53 2.73
C TYR A 22 10.73 -3.98 2.43
N LEU A 23 9.43 -4.25 2.25
CA LEU A 23 8.93 -5.59 1.96
C LEU A 23 9.36 -6.10 0.57
N VAL A 24 9.45 -5.21 -0.42
CA VAL A 24 9.95 -5.54 -1.77
C VAL A 24 11.46 -5.82 -1.75
N MET A 25 12.25 -5.04 -1.00
CA MET A 25 13.70 -5.23 -0.94
C MET A 25 14.10 -6.45 -0.12
N ARG A 26 13.39 -6.72 0.99
CA ARG A 26 13.76 -7.78 1.93
C ARG A 26 13.13 -9.13 1.62
N GLY A 27 12.05 -9.16 0.82
CA GLY A 27 11.30 -10.39 0.51
C GLY A 27 10.77 -11.14 1.73
N SER A 28 10.71 -10.50 2.89
CA SER A 28 10.29 -11.12 4.14
C SER A 28 9.70 -10.08 5.08
N PHE A 29 8.72 -10.53 5.86
CA PHE A 29 8.11 -9.69 6.89
C PHE A 29 9.00 -9.64 8.13
N PRO A 30 9.04 -8.51 8.86
CA PRO A 30 9.69 -8.47 10.17
C PRO A 30 9.05 -9.50 11.11
N ASN A 31 9.87 -10.20 11.91
CA ASN A 31 9.38 -11.23 12.83
C ASN A 31 8.33 -10.68 13.83
N TRP A 32 8.41 -9.41 14.18
CA TRP A 32 7.45 -8.72 15.06
C TRP A 32 6.14 -8.30 14.36
N TRP A 33 6.08 -8.28 13.02
CA TRP A 33 4.82 -8.11 12.26
C TRP A 33 4.00 -9.40 12.22
N GLY A 34 4.70 -10.53 12.26
CA GLY A 34 4.14 -11.88 12.12
C GLY A 34 2.96 -12.21 13.03
N GLN A 35 2.94 -11.67 14.25
CA GLN A 35 1.97 -12.06 15.28
C GLN A 35 0.70 -11.19 15.34
N ARG A 36 0.68 -9.98 14.77
CA ARG A 36 -0.47 -9.05 14.90
C ARG A 36 -0.95 -8.44 13.59
N LEU A 37 -0.04 -8.16 12.65
CA LEU A 37 -0.39 -7.45 11.40
C LEU A 37 -0.80 -8.39 10.26
N LEU A 38 -0.37 -9.65 10.31
CA LEU A 38 -0.54 -10.62 9.22
C LEU A 38 -1.88 -11.36 9.25
N TRP A 39 -2.89 -10.86 9.96
CA TRP A 39 -4.12 -11.60 10.22
C TRP A 39 -4.92 -12.11 8.98
N PRO A 40 -4.69 -11.64 7.74
CA PRO A 40 -5.19 -12.34 6.55
C PRO A 40 -4.29 -13.46 5.99
N LEU A 41 -2.98 -13.40 6.28
CA LEU A 41 -1.89 -14.17 5.66
C LEU A 41 -1.51 -15.39 6.51
N VAL A 42 -1.53 -16.57 5.90
CA VAL A 42 -1.25 -17.87 6.54
C VAL A 42 0.16 -18.40 6.20
N ARG A 43 0.63 -18.14 4.97
CA ARG A 43 1.93 -18.59 4.43
C ARG A 43 2.63 -17.41 3.80
N VAL A 44 3.72 -17.01 4.42
CA VAL A 44 4.44 -15.78 4.10
C VAL A 44 5.65 -16.11 3.23
N THR A 45 5.39 -16.39 1.94
CA THR A 45 6.47 -16.63 0.97
C THR A 45 7.07 -15.31 0.47
N PRO A 46 8.28 -15.31 -0.10
CA PRO A 46 8.89 -14.10 -0.66
C PRO A 46 8.02 -13.42 -1.72
N THR A 47 7.33 -14.21 -2.54
CA THR A 47 6.38 -13.70 -3.54
C THR A 47 5.23 -12.94 -2.89
N VAL A 48 4.65 -13.48 -1.80
CA VAL A 48 3.57 -12.81 -1.05
C VAL A 48 4.07 -11.52 -0.42
N SER A 49 5.31 -11.50 0.11
CA SER A 49 5.95 -10.29 0.64
C SER A 49 6.12 -9.21 -0.41
N HIS A 50 6.60 -9.55 -1.60
CA HIS A 50 6.75 -8.58 -2.69
C HIS A 50 5.39 -8.02 -3.14
N LEU A 51 4.38 -8.87 -3.30
CA LEU A 51 3.04 -8.43 -3.70
C LEU A 51 2.40 -7.51 -2.65
N GLN A 52 2.55 -7.82 -1.37
CA GLN A 52 2.10 -6.97 -0.27
C GLN A 52 2.88 -5.65 -0.22
N GLY A 53 4.18 -5.69 -0.52
CA GLY A 53 5.00 -4.49 -0.64
C GLY A 53 4.53 -3.57 -1.76
N TRP A 54 4.27 -4.12 -2.95
CA TRP A 54 3.70 -3.37 -4.08
C TRP A 54 2.28 -2.84 -3.77
N ALA A 55 1.46 -3.61 -3.07
CA ALA A 55 0.14 -3.15 -2.62
C ALA A 55 0.25 -1.95 -1.67
N ALA A 56 1.18 -2.00 -0.70
CA ALA A 56 1.43 -0.91 0.22
C ALA A 56 1.96 0.35 -0.47
N ILE A 57 2.88 0.20 -1.45
CA ILE A 57 3.34 1.32 -2.28
C ILE A 57 2.17 1.94 -3.05
N GLY A 58 1.33 1.12 -3.69
CA GLY A 58 0.17 1.60 -4.45
C GLY A 58 -0.83 2.37 -3.60
N LEU A 59 -1.14 1.86 -2.40
CA LEU A 59 -2.01 2.55 -1.45
C LEU A 59 -1.38 3.83 -0.89
N GLY A 60 -0.08 3.82 -0.56
CA GLY A 60 0.60 5.02 -0.09
C GLY A 60 0.65 6.10 -1.17
N ALA A 61 0.92 5.72 -2.42
CA ALA A 61 0.92 6.62 -3.56
C ALA A 61 -0.47 7.22 -3.84
N SER A 62 -1.54 6.43 -3.74
CA SER A 62 -2.90 6.95 -3.94
C SER A 62 -3.30 7.96 -2.88
N ILE A 63 -2.96 7.72 -1.61
CA ILE A 63 -3.20 8.64 -0.50
C ILE A 63 -2.44 9.96 -0.75
N LEU A 64 -1.14 9.88 -1.06
CA LEU A 64 -0.35 11.08 -1.33
C LEU A 64 -0.88 11.85 -2.55
N ALA A 65 -1.24 11.16 -3.63
CA ALA A 65 -1.79 11.79 -4.82
C ALA A 65 -3.10 12.57 -4.51
N ILE A 66 -4.00 12.00 -3.71
CA ILE A 66 -5.22 12.68 -3.25
C ILE A 66 -4.87 13.90 -2.39
N VAL A 67 -3.95 13.78 -1.45
CA VAL A 67 -3.56 14.92 -0.60
C VAL A 67 -2.92 16.04 -1.42
N PHE A 68 -2.10 15.70 -2.43
CA PHE A 68 -1.50 16.69 -3.31
C PHE A 68 -2.53 17.46 -4.17
N THR A 69 -3.74 16.94 -4.35
CA THR A 69 -4.81 17.67 -5.07
C THR A 69 -5.20 18.98 -4.38
N THR A 70 -4.98 19.12 -3.07
CA THR A 70 -5.37 20.33 -2.33
C THR A 70 -4.52 21.55 -2.65
N VAL A 71 -3.34 21.33 -3.24
CA VAL A 71 -2.36 22.38 -3.60
C VAL A 71 -2.06 22.43 -5.10
N ALA A 72 -2.59 21.50 -5.88
CA ALA A 72 -2.30 21.38 -7.31
C ALA A 72 -3.27 22.23 -8.16
N PRO A 73 -2.83 22.73 -9.34
CA PRO A 73 -3.72 23.34 -10.31
C PRO A 73 -4.82 22.35 -10.78
N ASP A 74 -6.01 22.84 -11.12
CA ASP A 74 -7.20 22.01 -11.41
C ASP A 74 -6.96 20.87 -12.41
N LEU A 75 -6.25 21.15 -13.51
CA LEU A 75 -5.91 20.13 -14.51
C LEU A 75 -5.05 19.01 -13.91
N VAL A 76 -4.05 19.39 -13.10
CA VAL A 76 -3.14 18.45 -12.44
C VAL A 76 -3.88 17.68 -11.35
N ALA A 77 -4.73 18.35 -10.58
CA ALA A 77 -5.58 17.72 -9.57
C ALA A 77 -6.48 16.64 -10.20
N GLY A 78 -7.11 16.93 -11.34
CA GLY A 78 -7.92 15.94 -12.08
C GLY A 78 -7.12 14.69 -12.48
N ILE A 79 -5.90 14.88 -13.00
CA ILE A 79 -4.99 13.76 -13.35
C ILE A 79 -4.60 12.97 -12.10
N LEU A 80 -4.25 13.64 -11.01
CA LEU A 80 -3.86 13.01 -9.75
C LEU A 80 -4.98 12.15 -9.18
N VAL A 81 -6.25 12.57 -9.27
CA VAL A 81 -7.40 11.76 -8.83
C VAL A 81 -7.50 10.47 -9.64
N VAL A 82 -7.36 10.54 -10.96
CA VAL A 82 -7.40 9.35 -11.84
C VAL A 82 -6.26 8.38 -11.49
N LEU A 83 -5.04 8.91 -11.32
CA LEU A 83 -3.88 8.11 -10.92
C LEU A 83 -4.06 7.50 -9.53
N ALA A 84 -4.62 8.25 -8.58
CA ALA A 84 -4.90 7.76 -7.23
C ALA A 84 -5.90 6.61 -7.25
N MET A 85 -6.99 6.74 -8.01
CA MET A 85 -7.98 5.66 -8.19
C MET A 85 -7.34 4.42 -8.81
N ALA A 86 -6.54 4.58 -9.86
CA ALA A 86 -5.85 3.46 -10.51
C ALA A 86 -4.88 2.75 -9.53
N ALA A 87 -4.05 3.51 -8.83
CA ALA A 87 -3.11 2.99 -7.84
C ALA A 87 -3.82 2.29 -6.68
N TYR A 88 -4.95 2.83 -6.22
CA TYR A 88 -5.79 2.21 -5.20
C TYR A 88 -6.35 0.86 -5.67
N VAL A 89 -6.95 0.81 -6.86
CA VAL A 89 -7.52 -0.43 -7.42
C VAL A 89 -6.45 -1.50 -7.59
N VAL A 90 -5.29 -1.13 -8.15
CA VAL A 90 -4.15 -2.06 -8.30
C VAL A 90 -3.65 -2.53 -6.93
N GLY A 91 -3.51 -1.62 -5.97
CA GLY A 91 -3.09 -1.97 -4.60
C GLY A 91 -4.04 -2.95 -3.93
N VAL A 92 -5.35 -2.72 -4.02
CA VAL A 92 -6.38 -3.62 -3.49
C VAL A 92 -6.34 -4.98 -4.20
N ALA A 93 -6.21 -5.01 -5.52
CA ALA A 93 -6.11 -6.25 -6.28
C ALA A 93 -4.89 -7.09 -5.87
N LEU A 94 -3.72 -6.46 -5.73
CA LEU A 94 -2.49 -7.10 -5.26
C LEU A 94 -2.61 -7.62 -3.82
N PHE A 95 -3.25 -6.85 -2.95
CA PHE A 95 -3.51 -7.25 -1.57
C PHE A 95 -4.42 -8.49 -1.49
N LEU A 96 -5.53 -8.49 -2.24
CA LEU A 96 -6.45 -9.63 -2.29
C LEU A 96 -5.78 -10.86 -2.91
N PHE A 97 -5.05 -10.67 -4.01
CA PHE A 97 -4.37 -11.75 -4.71
C PHE A 97 -3.28 -12.40 -3.84
N SER A 98 -2.47 -11.59 -3.16
CA SER A 98 -1.44 -12.10 -2.24
C SER A 98 -2.04 -12.80 -1.02
N THR A 99 -3.17 -12.31 -0.51
CA THR A 99 -3.92 -12.96 0.57
C THR A 99 -4.46 -14.33 0.14
N TRP A 100 -5.04 -14.40 -1.06
CA TRP A 100 -5.51 -15.67 -1.63
C TRP A 100 -4.36 -16.64 -1.89
N LEU A 101 -3.24 -16.17 -2.48
CA LEU A 101 -2.04 -16.97 -2.73
C LEU A 101 -1.47 -17.54 -1.42
N SER A 102 -1.45 -16.71 -0.37
CA SER A 102 -1.00 -17.12 0.96
C SER A 102 -1.85 -18.25 1.58
N ARG A 103 -3.11 -18.43 1.17
CA ARG A 103 -4.01 -19.46 1.71
C ARG A 103 -4.02 -20.74 0.87
N ARG A 104 -3.41 -20.74 -0.32
CA ARG A 104 -3.32 -21.94 -1.13
C ARG A 104 -2.39 -22.98 -0.47
N PRO A 105 -2.77 -24.27 -0.47
CA PRO A 105 -1.84 -25.35 -0.20
C PRO A 105 -0.69 -25.26 -1.21
N ALA A 106 0.54 -25.40 -0.73
CA ALA A 106 1.66 -25.68 -1.62
C ALA A 106 1.36 -27.03 -2.29
N ALA A 107 1.28 -27.01 -3.61
CA ALA A 107 1.16 -28.23 -4.43
C ALA A 107 2.42 -29.08 -4.26
#